data_AF-A0A9R1BLC6-F1
#
_entry.id   AF-A0A9R1BLC6-F1
#
_cell.length_a   1.000
_cell.length_b   1.000
_cell.length_c   1.000
_cell.angle_alpha   90.00
_cell.angle_beta   90.00
_cell.angle_gamma   90.00
#
_symmetry.space_group_name_H-M   'P 1'
#
loop_
_entity.id
_entity.type
_entity.pdbx_description
1 polymer ?
#
loop_
_entity_poly.entity_id
_entity_poly.type
_entity_poly.pdbx_seq_one_letter_code
_entity_poly.pdbx_strand_id
1 'polypeptide(L)'
;MTHKPQALVSSPTEPFPVPGLPDLRITIADLGPPFDVPEPAGPHWDFVCESCSSMYSSRGIIANSFSELESVYIDLWNRDFDIKTFGDRGKVVEGFINQLGVLGHKSVKGFFTHCGWNSVLESITMGVPILAFPMAAEQKLNAKFVVDVIHMGLRVWPKEDAGKESDGLVVSGDVQALARELIFGEEGRRAAARASELSVSSRKTMEVGGSSYENLAKMVQEVSETNANGG
;
A
#
# COMPACT_ATOMS: atom_id res chain seq x y z
N MET A 1 -9.88 10.34 22.41
CA MET A 1 -11.25 9.76 22.43
C MET A 1 -11.91 10.12 23.75
N THR A 2 -13.17 10.57 23.77
CA THR A 2 -13.88 10.99 25.02
C THR A 2 -14.91 9.99 25.53
N HIS A 3 -15.24 8.96 24.75
CA HIS A 3 -16.24 7.95 25.11
C HIS A 3 -15.54 6.64 25.47
N LYS A 4 -15.84 6.08 26.64
CA LYS A 4 -15.35 4.76 27.12
C LYS A 4 -16.53 3.79 27.33
N PRO A 5 -17.24 3.36 26.28
CA PRO A 5 -18.43 2.51 26.44
C PRO A 5 -18.10 1.14 27.10
N GLN A 6 -16.89 0.63 26.91
CA GLN A 6 -16.41 -0.60 27.54
C GLN A 6 -16.18 -0.46 29.06
N ALA A 7 -16.10 0.76 29.60
CA ALA A 7 -16.01 1.01 31.04
C ALA A 7 -17.39 0.99 31.74
N LEU A 8 -18.48 0.74 31.00
CA LEU A 8 -19.85 0.67 31.53
C LEU A 8 -20.36 -0.76 31.71
N VAL A 9 -19.57 -1.77 31.36
CA VAL A 9 -19.93 -3.20 31.44
C VAL A 9 -19.13 -3.95 32.50
N SER A 10 -19.72 -5.04 33.00
CA SER A 10 -19.25 -5.83 34.14
C SER A 10 -18.60 -7.17 33.76
N SER A 11 -18.82 -7.65 32.54
CA SER A 11 -18.30 -8.90 32.01
C SER A 11 -17.67 -8.70 30.62
N PRO A 12 -16.57 -9.40 30.26
CA PRO A 12 -16.01 -9.33 28.91
C PRO A 12 -16.97 -9.71 27.78
N THR A 13 -18.04 -10.45 28.09
CA THR A 13 -19.08 -10.90 27.14
C THR A 13 -20.36 -10.07 27.15
N GLU A 14 -20.41 -8.97 27.90
CA GLU A 14 -21.59 -8.10 28.01
C GLU A 14 -21.63 -7.08 26.86
N PRO A 15 -22.65 -7.10 25.97
CA PRO A 15 -22.61 -6.28 24.75
C PRO A 15 -23.01 -4.82 24.99
N PHE A 16 -22.10 -3.88 24.74
CA PHE A 16 -22.33 -2.43 24.78
C PHE A 16 -22.53 -1.83 23.37
N PRO A 17 -23.27 -0.72 23.23
CA PRO A 17 -23.44 -0.04 21.94
C PRO A 17 -22.17 0.75 21.57
N VAL A 18 -21.84 0.79 20.28
CA VAL A 18 -20.72 1.61 19.78
C VAL A 18 -21.21 3.04 19.49
N PRO A 19 -20.62 4.10 20.08
CA PRO A 19 -21.00 5.48 19.80
C PRO A 19 -20.94 5.81 18.30
N GLY A 20 -22.05 6.30 17.75
CA GLY A 20 -22.20 6.60 16.32
C GLY A 20 -22.68 5.44 15.45
N LEU A 21 -22.66 4.19 15.93
CA LEU A 21 -23.09 3.00 15.19
C LEU A 21 -24.27 2.33 15.92
N PRO A 22 -25.52 2.84 15.75
CA PRO A 22 -26.63 2.53 16.66
C PRO A 22 -27.04 1.05 16.68
N ASP A 23 -26.94 0.36 15.53
CA ASP A 23 -27.27 -1.05 15.39
C ASP A 23 -26.11 -1.99 15.78
N LEU A 24 -24.89 -1.45 15.94
CA LEU A 24 -23.71 -2.24 16.29
C LEU A 24 -23.52 -2.30 17.81
N ARG A 25 -23.58 -3.53 18.33
CA ARG A 25 -23.16 -3.85 19.69
C ARG A 25 -21.96 -4.77 19.65
N ILE A 26 -20.99 -4.51 20.51
CA ILE A 26 -19.78 -5.33 20.67
C ILE A 26 -19.57 -5.65 22.15
N THR A 27 -18.81 -6.70 22.42
CA THR A 27 -18.32 -7.07 23.75
C THR A 27 -16.84 -6.70 23.89
N ILE A 28 -16.26 -6.84 25.08
CA ILE A 28 -14.80 -6.69 25.24
C ILE A 28 -14.06 -7.87 24.59
N ALA A 29 -14.68 -9.07 24.55
CA ALA A 29 -14.12 -10.25 23.90
C ALA A 29 -14.03 -10.14 22.36
N ASP A 30 -14.75 -9.19 21.74
CA ASP A 30 -14.62 -8.86 20.31
C ASP A 30 -13.46 -7.88 20.03
N LEU A 31 -12.84 -7.32 21.08
CA LEU A 31 -11.74 -6.35 20.99
C LEU A 31 -10.39 -7.03 21.23
N GLY A 32 -9.42 -6.70 20.39
CA GLY A 32 -8.01 -7.07 20.61
C GLY A 32 -7.23 -5.94 21.32
N PRO A 33 -6.06 -6.25 21.91
CA PRO A 33 -5.17 -5.24 22.47
C PRO A 33 -4.83 -4.15 21.45
N PRO A 34 -4.85 -2.86 21.83
CA PRO A 34 -4.98 -2.33 23.20
C PRO A 34 -6.44 -2.02 23.64
N PHE A 35 -7.45 -2.37 22.85
CA PHE A 35 -8.84 -1.93 23.09
C PHE A 35 -9.62 -2.80 24.09
N ASP A 36 -9.05 -3.95 24.48
CA ASP A 36 -9.57 -4.91 25.45
C ASP A 36 -9.52 -4.43 26.91
N VAL A 37 -8.83 -3.32 27.19
CA VAL A 37 -8.71 -2.72 28.52
C VAL A 37 -9.38 -1.32 28.63
N PRO A 38 -9.89 -0.91 29.80
CA PRO A 38 -10.53 0.42 29.95
C PRO A 38 -9.56 1.62 29.90
N GLU A 39 -8.29 1.40 30.27
CA GLU A 39 -7.23 2.42 30.31
C GLU A 39 -5.95 1.86 29.67
N PRO A 40 -5.87 1.78 28.33
CA PRO A 40 -4.67 1.35 27.63
C PRO A 40 -3.52 2.35 27.75
N ALA A 41 -2.29 1.82 27.71
CA ALA A 41 -1.05 2.58 27.85
C ALA A 41 0.16 1.85 27.23
N GLY A 42 1.23 2.59 26.96
CA GLY A 42 2.50 2.07 26.43
C GLY A 42 2.52 1.94 24.89
N PRO A 43 3.66 1.56 24.29
CA PRO A 43 3.99 1.93 22.91
C PRO A 43 2.96 1.54 21.83
N HIS A 44 2.23 0.44 22.01
CA HIS A 44 1.16 0.06 21.08
C HIS A 44 -0.07 0.98 21.16
N TRP A 45 -0.43 1.44 22.36
CA TRP A 45 -1.47 2.44 22.55
C TRP A 45 -1.03 3.82 22.06
N ASP A 46 0.24 4.17 22.29
CA ASP A 46 0.80 5.45 21.84
C ASP A 46 0.82 5.51 20.30
N PHE A 47 1.29 4.44 19.64
CA PHE A 47 1.18 4.23 18.19
C PHE A 47 -0.27 4.30 17.67
N VAL A 48 -1.24 3.71 18.38
CA VAL A 48 -2.68 3.81 18.04
C VAL A 48 -3.16 5.25 18.15
N CYS A 49 -2.76 6.00 19.19
CA CYS A 49 -3.11 7.40 19.37
C CYS A 49 -2.52 8.30 18.27
N GLU A 50 -1.24 8.10 17.90
CA GLU A 50 -0.61 8.81 16.79
C GLU A 50 -1.25 8.44 15.44
N SER A 51 -1.56 7.17 15.21
CA SER A 51 -2.23 6.69 14.00
C SER A 51 -3.63 7.30 13.85
N CYS A 52 -4.45 7.27 14.90
CA CYS A 52 -5.76 7.94 14.89
C CYS A 52 -5.62 9.45 14.68
N SER A 53 -4.68 10.12 15.36
CA SER A 53 -4.45 11.57 15.20
C SER A 53 -3.98 11.93 13.78
N SER A 54 -3.20 11.05 13.16
CA SER A 54 -2.77 11.15 11.75
C SER A 54 -3.93 10.93 10.78
N MET A 55 -4.88 10.04 11.09
CA MET A 55 -6.12 9.90 10.32
C MET A 55 -7.01 11.14 10.44
N TYR A 56 -7.21 11.69 11.64
CA TYR A 56 -8.01 12.91 11.87
C TYR A 56 -7.41 14.17 11.22
N SER A 57 -6.09 14.22 11.05
CA SER A 57 -5.39 15.32 10.38
C SER A 57 -5.10 15.06 8.89
N SER A 58 -5.42 13.87 8.39
CA SER A 58 -5.31 13.54 6.96
C SER A 58 -6.42 14.19 6.14
N ARG A 59 -6.15 14.39 4.84
CA ARG A 59 -7.10 15.06 3.94
C ARG A 59 -8.37 14.24 3.65
N GLY A 60 -8.28 12.93 3.83
CA GLY A 60 -9.34 11.94 3.67
C GLY A 60 -8.80 10.54 3.95
N ILE A 61 -9.69 9.55 4.04
CA ILE A 61 -9.35 8.14 4.30
C ILE A 61 -9.69 7.32 3.05
N ILE A 62 -8.90 6.29 2.75
CA ILE A 62 -9.23 5.28 1.75
C ILE A 62 -9.58 4.00 2.50
N ALA A 63 -10.85 3.59 2.41
CA ALA A 63 -11.31 2.26 2.77
C ALA A 63 -11.29 1.34 1.53
N ASN A 64 -11.64 0.07 1.71
CA ASN A 64 -11.98 -0.84 0.61
C ASN A 64 -13.37 -1.44 0.88
N SER A 65 -14.40 -0.75 0.40
CA SER A 65 -15.81 -1.01 0.66
C SER A 65 -16.64 -0.68 -0.59
N PHE A 66 -17.95 -0.43 -0.46
CA PHE A 66 -18.79 0.20 -1.48
C PHE A 66 -20.07 0.80 -0.88
N SER A 67 -20.67 1.77 -1.59
CA SER A 67 -21.79 2.56 -1.06
C SER A 67 -23.05 1.73 -0.77
N GLU A 68 -23.33 0.69 -1.56
CA GLU A 68 -24.46 -0.21 -1.36
C GLU A 68 -24.28 -1.15 -0.16
N LEU A 69 -23.05 -1.32 0.35
CA LEU A 69 -22.76 -2.10 1.56
C LEU A 69 -22.83 -1.23 2.83
N GLU A 70 -22.21 -0.04 2.79
CA GLU A 70 -21.93 0.76 3.99
C GLU A 70 -22.50 2.18 3.94
N SER A 71 -23.49 2.47 3.10
CA SER A 71 -24.17 3.78 2.96
C SER A 71 -24.37 4.55 4.27
N VAL A 72 -25.00 3.93 5.27
CA VAL A 72 -25.26 4.55 6.59
C VAL A 72 -23.97 4.99 7.29
N TYR A 73 -22.90 4.20 7.19
CA TYR A 73 -21.60 4.50 7.78
C TYR A 73 -20.85 5.56 6.97
N ILE A 74 -20.93 5.51 5.64
CA ILE A 74 -20.36 6.53 4.74
C ILE A 74 -21.01 7.89 4.98
N ASP A 75 -22.35 7.95 5.10
CA ASP A 75 -23.08 9.18 5.41
C ASP A 75 -22.77 9.71 6.82
N LEU A 76 -22.65 8.82 7.81
CA LEU A 76 -22.21 9.18 9.16
C LEU A 76 -20.78 9.75 9.15
N TRP A 77 -19.87 9.09 8.43
CA TRP A 77 -18.47 9.51 8.31
C TRP A 77 -18.35 10.85 7.60
N ASN A 78 -19.09 11.07 6.50
CA ASN A 78 -19.12 12.35 5.77
C ASN A 78 -19.74 13.50 6.58
N ARG A 79 -20.62 13.21 7.54
CA ARG A 79 -21.30 14.21 8.37
C ARG A 79 -20.51 14.58 9.61
N ASP A 80 -20.02 13.58 10.34
CA ASP A 80 -19.40 13.76 11.65
C ASP A 80 -17.87 13.95 11.56
N PHE A 81 -17.27 13.63 10.40
CA PHE A 81 -15.87 13.91 10.08
C PHE A 81 -15.79 14.63 8.71
N ASP A 82 -15.00 15.71 8.62
CA ASP A 82 -14.83 16.53 7.40
C ASP A 82 -13.87 15.86 6.38
N ILE A 83 -14.21 14.61 6.01
CA ILE A 83 -13.47 13.73 5.11
C ILE A 83 -13.65 14.23 3.68
N LYS A 84 -12.67 14.97 3.19
CA LYS A 84 -12.73 15.55 1.85
C LYS A 84 -12.40 14.47 0.82
N THR A 85 -13.41 14.10 0.03
CA THR A 85 -13.22 13.36 -1.20
C THR A 85 -12.18 14.05 -2.09
N PHE A 86 -11.51 13.31 -2.97
CA PHE A 86 -10.49 13.86 -3.86
C PHE A 86 -11.03 14.88 -4.89
N GLY A 87 -12.35 15.09 -4.93
CA GLY A 87 -13.04 15.99 -5.84
C GLY A 87 -12.84 15.56 -7.30
N ASP A 88 -12.49 16.53 -8.13
CA ASP A 88 -12.14 16.37 -9.54
C ASP A 88 -10.70 15.85 -9.78
N ARG A 89 -9.86 15.75 -8.74
CA ARG A 89 -8.41 15.55 -8.85
C ARG A 89 -7.91 14.16 -8.48
N GLY A 90 -8.79 13.23 -8.17
CA GLY A 90 -8.43 11.83 -7.89
C GLY A 90 -9.66 10.94 -7.88
N LYS A 91 -9.47 9.65 -8.19
CA LYS A 91 -10.51 8.63 -8.14
C LYS A 91 -10.05 7.46 -7.29
N VAL A 92 -10.87 7.08 -6.32
CA VAL A 92 -10.76 5.80 -5.61
C VAL A 92 -11.50 4.74 -6.44
N VAL A 93 -10.96 3.52 -6.47
CA VAL A 93 -11.58 2.34 -7.08
C VAL A 93 -11.32 1.18 -6.14
N GLU A 94 -12.36 0.68 -5.50
CA GLU A 94 -12.28 -0.43 -4.55
C GLU A 94 -12.57 -1.76 -5.25
N GLY A 95 -12.07 -2.87 -4.70
CA GLY A 95 -12.09 -4.16 -5.40
C GLY A 95 -11.13 -4.22 -6.59
N PHE A 96 -11.58 -4.79 -7.72
CA PHE A 96 -10.69 -5.09 -8.85
C PHE A 96 -10.48 -3.91 -9.80
N ILE A 97 -9.21 -3.66 -10.16
CA ILE A 97 -8.80 -2.76 -11.23
C ILE A 97 -7.84 -3.46 -12.19
N ASN A 98 -7.94 -3.17 -13.49
CA ASN A 98 -6.95 -3.60 -14.47
C ASN A 98 -5.66 -2.77 -14.31
N GLN A 99 -4.80 -3.17 -13.36
CA GLN A 99 -3.57 -2.46 -13.00
C GLN A 99 -2.63 -2.28 -14.20
N LEU A 100 -2.47 -3.30 -15.05
CA LEU A 100 -1.71 -3.20 -16.30
C LEU A 100 -2.30 -2.15 -17.25
N GLY A 101 -3.62 -2.09 -17.40
CA GLY A 101 -4.30 -1.09 -18.22
C GLY A 101 -4.18 0.34 -17.68
N VAL A 102 -4.09 0.50 -16.36
CA VAL A 102 -3.81 1.80 -15.71
C VAL A 102 -2.35 2.19 -15.92
N LEU A 103 -1.40 1.31 -15.58
CA LEU A 103 0.04 1.58 -15.71
C LEU A 103 0.46 1.87 -17.17
N GLY A 104 -0.13 1.16 -18.13
CA GLY A 104 0.09 1.41 -19.57
C GLY A 104 -0.53 2.71 -20.10
N HIS A 105 -1.33 3.44 -19.32
CA HIS A 105 -1.95 4.67 -19.79
C HIS A 105 -0.99 5.87 -19.69
N LYS A 106 -0.79 6.57 -20.81
CA LYS A 106 0.18 7.67 -20.98
C LYS A 106 0.16 8.80 -19.93
N SER A 107 -0.94 8.99 -19.21
CA SER A 107 -1.06 9.99 -18.14
C SER A 107 -0.51 9.54 -16.79
N VAL A 108 -0.28 8.24 -16.59
CA VAL A 108 0.42 7.74 -15.39
C VAL A 108 1.91 8.09 -15.51
N LYS A 109 2.48 8.56 -14.40
CA LYS A 109 3.86 9.06 -14.32
C LYS A 109 4.64 8.54 -13.11
N GLY A 110 3.99 7.78 -12.25
CA GLY A 110 4.59 7.09 -11.11
C GLY A 110 3.61 6.12 -10.47
N PHE A 111 4.12 5.07 -9.83
CA PHE A 111 3.33 4.03 -9.18
C PHE A 111 3.72 3.92 -7.70
N PHE A 112 2.82 4.28 -6.80
CA PHE A 112 2.97 4.05 -5.37
C PHE A 112 2.65 2.58 -5.06
N THR A 113 3.61 1.82 -4.54
CA THR A 113 3.45 0.39 -4.32
C THR A 113 4.27 -0.14 -3.15
N HIS A 114 3.76 -1.21 -2.55
CA HIS A 114 4.42 -2.00 -1.52
C HIS A 114 5.59 -2.85 -2.04
N CYS A 115 5.91 -2.79 -3.34
CA CYS A 115 7.01 -3.51 -3.98
C CYS A 115 6.96 -5.05 -3.87
N GLY A 116 5.77 -5.66 -3.84
CA GLY A 116 5.62 -7.07 -4.20
C GLY A 116 6.10 -7.31 -5.64
N TRP A 117 6.83 -8.41 -5.88
CA TRP A 117 7.64 -8.57 -7.11
C TRP A 117 6.84 -8.47 -8.42
N ASN A 118 5.61 -8.98 -8.46
CA ASN A 118 4.74 -8.86 -9.63
C ASN A 118 4.48 -7.40 -10.00
N SER A 119 4.12 -6.55 -9.02
CA SER A 119 3.91 -5.12 -9.25
C SER A 119 5.18 -4.38 -9.71
N VAL A 120 6.36 -4.86 -9.29
CA VAL A 120 7.65 -4.33 -9.80
C VAL A 120 7.84 -4.69 -11.28
N LEU A 121 7.59 -5.94 -11.67
CA LEU A 121 7.67 -6.40 -13.07
C LEU A 121 6.64 -5.72 -13.99
N GLU A 122 5.41 -5.48 -13.50
CA GLU A 122 4.39 -4.72 -14.23
C GLU A 122 4.84 -3.26 -14.47
N SER A 123 5.38 -2.60 -13.43
CA SER A 123 5.89 -1.22 -13.53
C SER A 123 7.08 -1.11 -14.47
N ILE A 124 8.03 -2.05 -14.40
CA ILE A 124 9.15 -2.20 -15.37
C ILE A 124 8.59 -2.33 -16.79
N THR A 125 7.64 -3.24 -17.00
CA THR A 125 7.11 -3.55 -18.34
C THR A 125 6.38 -2.35 -18.95
N MET A 126 5.61 -1.60 -18.16
CA MET A 126 4.92 -0.38 -18.60
C MET A 126 5.79 0.89 -18.61
N GLY A 127 7.02 0.83 -18.09
CA GLY A 127 7.95 1.96 -18.06
C GLY A 127 7.54 3.05 -17.06
N VAL A 128 6.87 2.67 -15.96
CA VAL A 128 6.41 3.57 -14.91
C VAL A 128 7.42 3.52 -13.73
N PRO A 129 7.93 4.66 -13.24
CA PRO A 129 8.82 4.68 -12.09
C PRO A 129 8.06 4.48 -10.77
N ILE A 130 8.73 3.95 -9.76
CA ILE A 130 8.10 3.50 -8.51
C ILE A 130 8.29 4.51 -7.37
N LEU A 131 7.26 4.70 -6.53
CA LEU A 131 7.41 5.19 -5.16
C LEU A 131 7.22 3.98 -4.22
N ALA A 132 8.32 3.50 -3.65
CA ALA A 132 8.39 2.26 -2.90
C ALA A 132 8.04 2.45 -1.43
N PHE A 133 7.06 1.70 -0.92
CA PHE A 133 6.62 1.72 0.48
C PHE A 133 6.48 0.28 1.03
N PRO A 134 7.60 -0.44 1.23
CA PRO A 134 7.59 -1.87 1.53
C PRO A 134 7.12 -2.18 2.96
N MET A 135 6.12 -3.05 3.09
CA MET A 135 5.44 -3.34 4.36
C MET A 135 5.95 -4.64 5.01
N ALA A 136 6.01 -5.74 4.27
CA ALA A 136 6.25 -7.10 4.79
C ALA A 136 7.13 -7.96 3.86
N ALA A 137 7.46 -9.19 4.29
CA ALA A 137 8.15 -10.19 3.47
C ALA A 137 9.42 -9.67 2.75
N GLU A 138 9.66 -10.07 1.51
CA GLU A 138 10.83 -9.72 0.69
C GLU A 138 10.76 -8.29 0.10
N GLN A 139 9.64 -7.60 0.28
CA GLN A 139 9.37 -6.26 -0.27
C GLN A 139 10.46 -5.24 0.10
N LYS A 140 11.05 -5.34 1.30
CA LYS A 140 12.14 -4.46 1.76
C LYS A 140 13.43 -4.65 0.96
N LEU A 141 13.65 -5.84 0.40
CA LEU A 141 14.73 -6.14 -0.54
C LEU A 141 14.35 -5.71 -1.97
N ASN A 142 13.13 -5.98 -2.42
CA ASN A 142 12.63 -5.54 -3.73
C ASN A 142 12.71 -4.01 -3.87
N ALA A 143 12.29 -3.26 -2.84
CA ALA A 143 12.40 -1.81 -2.79
C ALA A 143 13.86 -1.32 -2.82
N LYS A 144 14.78 -2.02 -2.14
CA LYS A 144 16.22 -1.73 -2.20
C LYS A 144 16.79 -2.00 -3.60
N PHE A 145 16.35 -3.06 -4.27
CA PHE A 145 16.73 -3.34 -5.65
C PHE A 145 16.23 -2.25 -6.62
N VAL A 146 14.93 -1.90 -6.52
CA VAL A 146 14.28 -0.87 -7.35
C VAL A 146 14.99 0.49 -7.26
N VAL A 147 15.39 0.92 -6.07
CA VAL A 147 15.97 2.25 -5.84
C VAL A 147 17.49 2.24 -5.93
N ASP A 148 18.16 1.35 -5.21
CA ASP A 148 19.62 1.36 -5.03
C ASP A 148 20.38 0.64 -6.15
N VAL A 149 19.74 -0.25 -6.93
CA VAL A 149 20.42 -1.12 -7.92
C VAL A 149 19.98 -0.86 -9.35
N ILE A 150 18.66 -0.76 -9.62
CA ILE A 150 18.15 -0.46 -10.97
C ILE A 150 17.77 1.01 -11.17
N HIS A 151 17.77 1.82 -10.11
CA HIS A 151 17.50 3.27 -10.11
C HIS A 151 16.17 3.67 -10.79
N MET A 152 15.12 2.89 -10.55
CA MET A 152 13.80 3.03 -11.20
C MET A 152 12.72 3.61 -10.28
N GLY A 153 13.11 4.26 -9.18
CA GLY A 153 12.15 4.82 -8.23
C GLY A 153 12.76 5.52 -7.03
N LEU A 154 11.90 5.98 -6.14
CA LEU A 154 12.22 6.58 -4.84
C LEU A 154 11.70 5.69 -3.71
N ARG A 155 12.32 5.76 -2.52
CA ARG A 155 11.91 4.99 -1.34
C ARG A 155 11.27 5.90 -0.30
N VAL A 156 10.07 5.53 0.13
CA VAL A 156 9.46 6.03 1.36
C VAL A 156 10.02 5.21 2.52
N TRP A 157 10.51 5.89 3.55
CA TRP A 157 11.14 5.25 4.72
C TRP A 157 10.94 6.11 5.98
N PRO A 158 10.84 5.52 7.18
CA PRO A 158 10.90 6.25 8.44
C PRO A 158 12.22 7.02 8.57
N LYS A 159 12.20 8.16 9.28
CA LYS A 159 13.42 8.92 9.61
C LYS A 159 14.08 8.34 10.85
N GLU A 160 15.41 8.31 10.87
CA GLU A 160 16.19 7.85 12.03
C GLU A 160 16.08 8.82 13.23
N ASP A 161 15.79 10.10 12.95
CA ASP A 161 15.54 11.15 13.96
C ASP A 161 14.20 10.97 14.69
N ALA A 162 13.30 10.14 14.15
CA ALA A 162 12.01 9.85 14.76
C ALA A 162 12.26 8.96 15.99
N GLY A 163 11.85 9.43 17.17
CA GLY A 163 12.24 8.84 18.46
C GLY A 163 11.81 7.39 18.63
N LYS A 164 12.27 6.75 19.72
CA LYS A 164 12.00 5.33 20.06
C LYS A 164 10.51 4.96 20.21
N GLU A 165 9.61 5.94 20.18
CA GLU A 165 8.16 5.79 20.26
C GLU A 165 7.52 5.67 18.87
N SER A 166 8.12 6.25 17.83
CA SER A 166 7.61 6.29 16.44
C SER A 166 8.10 5.11 15.57
N ASP A 167 8.15 3.90 16.14
CA ASP A 167 8.74 2.71 15.50
C ASP A 167 8.08 2.36 14.16
N GLY A 168 8.80 2.57 13.07
CA GLY A 168 8.34 2.27 11.70
C GLY A 168 7.35 3.27 11.08
N LEU A 169 6.99 4.37 11.76
CA LEU A 169 6.02 5.34 11.25
C LEU A 169 6.57 6.23 10.11
N VAL A 170 5.67 6.63 9.21
CA VAL A 170 5.97 7.54 8.09
C VAL A 170 4.92 8.65 8.05
N VAL A 171 5.37 9.90 8.08
CA VAL A 171 4.48 11.07 8.06
C VAL A 171 3.97 11.35 6.65
N SER A 172 2.68 11.68 6.51
CA SER A 172 2.02 11.96 5.23
C SER A 172 2.70 13.07 4.41
N GLY A 173 3.33 14.04 5.06
CA GLY A 173 4.13 15.10 4.43
C GLY A 173 5.35 14.57 3.66
N ASP A 174 6.01 13.51 4.16
CA ASP A 174 7.16 12.90 3.48
C ASP A 174 6.72 12.08 2.27
N VAL A 175 5.58 11.37 2.38
CA VAL A 175 4.94 10.70 1.23
C VAL A 175 4.55 11.73 0.17
N GLN A 176 3.98 12.88 0.56
CA GLN A 176 3.64 13.96 -0.37
C GLN A 176 4.87 14.58 -1.03
N ALA A 177 5.97 14.76 -0.29
CA ALA A 177 7.22 15.29 -0.83
C ALA A 177 7.84 14.34 -1.86
N LEU A 178 7.97 13.05 -1.52
CA LEU A 178 8.54 12.03 -2.41
C LEU A 178 7.64 11.76 -3.63
N ALA A 179 6.31 11.79 -3.47
CA ALA A 179 5.38 11.71 -4.61
C ALA A 179 5.50 12.92 -5.55
N ARG A 180 5.79 14.12 -5.04
CA ARG A 180 6.09 15.29 -5.88
C ARG A 180 7.43 15.16 -6.58
N GLU A 181 8.47 14.68 -5.89
CA GLU A 181 9.79 14.47 -6.48
C GLU A 181 9.75 13.40 -7.58
N LEU A 182 9.00 12.31 -7.41
CA LEU A 182 8.84 11.28 -8.45
C LEU A 182 8.20 11.81 -9.73
N ILE A 183 7.21 12.71 -9.62
CA ILE A 183 6.38 13.15 -10.76
C ILE A 183 6.93 14.41 -11.44
N PHE A 184 7.55 15.33 -10.69
CA PHE A 184 7.98 16.64 -11.17
C PHE A 184 9.47 16.94 -10.92
N GLY A 185 10.11 16.16 -10.06
CA GLY A 185 11.48 16.36 -9.62
C GLY A 185 12.54 15.83 -10.59
N GLU A 186 13.80 15.94 -10.16
CA GLU A 186 14.96 15.53 -10.96
C GLU A 186 15.33 14.06 -10.72
N GLU A 187 15.21 13.58 -9.48
CA GLU A 187 15.32 12.14 -9.19
C GLU A 187 14.19 11.37 -9.87
N GLY A 188 12.97 11.95 -9.89
CA GLY A 188 11.82 11.41 -10.62
C GLY A 188 12.02 11.34 -12.13
N ARG A 189 12.60 12.38 -12.76
CA ARG A 189 12.98 12.35 -14.19
C ARG A 189 13.99 11.23 -14.49
N ARG A 190 15.01 11.06 -13.65
CA ARG A 190 16.01 10.00 -13.81
C ARG A 190 15.38 8.60 -13.65
N ALA A 191 14.54 8.41 -12.64
CA ALA A 191 13.78 7.18 -12.45
C ALA A 191 12.84 6.86 -13.64
N ALA A 192 12.17 7.88 -14.21
CA ALA A 192 11.28 7.72 -15.35
C ALA A 192 12.03 7.36 -16.65
N ALA A 193 13.16 8.01 -16.93
CA ALA A 193 14.03 7.65 -18.05
C ALA A 193 14.50 6.20 -17.93
N ARG A 194 14.94 5.81 -16.72
CA ARG A 194 15.40 4.46 -16.41
C ARG A 194 14.30 3.40 -16.51
N ALA A 195 13.07 3.73 -16.11
CA ALA A 195 11.91 2.86 -16.33
C ALA A 195 11.63 2.64 -17.83
N SER A 196 11.77 3.69 -18.66
CA SER A 196 11.62 3.57 -20.12
C SER A 196 12.68 2.67 -20.76
N GLU A 197 13.94 2.72 -20.30
CA GLU A 197 15.00 1.80 -20.76
C GLU A 197 14.67 0.35 -20.43
N LEU A 198 14.29 0.09 -19.17
CA LEU A 198 13.97 -1.25 -18.67
C LEU A 198 12.72 -1.82 -19.35
N SER A 199 11.74 -0.98 -19.67
CA SER A 199 10.54 -1.34 -20.45
C SER A 199 10.87 -1.79 -21.88
N VAL A 200 11.81 -1.13 -22.55
CA VAL A 200 12.30 -1.58 -23.87
C VAL A 200 13.08 -2.89 -23.74
N SER A 201 13.91 -3.01 -22.70
CA SER A 201 14.68 -4.23 -22.44
C SER A 201 13.78 -5.45 -22.17
N SER A 202 12.74 -5.31 -21.34
CA SER A 202 11.90 -6.44 -20.91
C SER A 202 11.05 -7.01 -22.06
N ARG A 203 10.58 -6.16 -22.99
CA ARG A 203 9.99 -6.62 -24.26
C ARG A 203 10.99 -7.43 -25.07
N LYS A 204 12.18 -6.86 -25.33
CA LYS A 204 13.21 -7.51 -26.15
C LYS A 204 13.69 -8.86 -25.58
N THR A 205 13.70 -9.04 -24.26
CA THR A 205 14.06 -10.33 -23.66
C THR A 205 13.01 -11.44 -23.85
N MET A 206 11.75 -11.08 -24.14
CA MET A 206 10.62 -12.00 -24.35
C MET A 206 10.31 -12.27 -25.83
N GLU A 207 10.87 -11.47 -26.75
CA GLU A 207 10.80 -11.70 -28.20
C GLU A 207 11.61 -12.95 -28.61
N VAL A 208 11.37 -13.49 -29.81
CA VAL A 208 12.11 -14.65 -30.34
C VAL A 208 13.60 -14.31 -30.49
N GLY A 209 14.50 -15.14 -29.97
CA GLY A 209 15.92 -14.83 -29.84
C GLY A 209 16.28 -13.93 -28.63
N GLY A 210 15.28 -13.49 -27.84
CA GLY A 210 15.46 -12.82 -26.56
C GLY A 210 15.88 -13.79 -25.46
N SER A 211 16.65 -13.32 -24.47
CA SER A 211 17.28 -14.21 -23.48
C SER A 211 16.29 -15.00 -22.61
N SER A 212 15.11 -14.45 -22.29
CA SER A 212 14.08 -15.17 -21.53
C SER A 212 13.34 -16.19 -22.40
N TYR A 213 13.11 -15.87 -23.68
CA TYR A 213 12.58 -16.82 -24.67
C TYR A 213 13.53 -18.02 -24.86
N GLU A 214 14.82 -17.75 -25.09
CA GLU A 214 15.84 -18.79 -25.28
C GLU A 214 16.05 -19.65 -24.04
N ASN A 215 15.93 -19.09 -22.83
CA ASN A 215 16.06 -19.86 -21.60
C ASN A 215 14.82 -20.73 -21.34
N LEU A 216 13.61 -20.26 -21.68
CA LEU A 216 12.40 -21.09 -21.63
C LEU A 216 12.46 -22.22 -22.67
N ALA A 217 12.96 -21.97 -23.89
CA ALA A 217 13.14 -22.98 -24.92
C ALA A 217 14.08 -24.11 -24.45
N LYS A 218 15.22 -23.76 -23.84
CA LYS A 218 16.17 -24.73 -23.25
C LYS A 218 15.54 -25.53 -22.12
N MET A 219 14.81 -24.89 -21.20
CA MET A 219 14.09 -25.58 -20.12
C MET A 219 13.10 -26.63 -20.67
N VAL A 220 12.33 -26.26 -21.72
CA VAL A 220 11.38 -27.18 -22.37
C VAL A 220 12.10 -28.36 -23.04
N GLN A 221 13.26 -28.10 -23.68
CA GLN A 221 14.11 -29.15 -24.25
C GLN A 221 14.64 -30.10 -23.17
N GLU A 222 15.27 -29.57 -22.12
CA GLU A 222 15.90 -30.37 -21.04
C GLU A 222 14.88 -31.25 -20.30
N VAL A 223 13.68 -30.74 -20.03
CA VAL A 223 12.57 -31.54 -19.47
C VAL A 223 12.09 -32.62 -20.44
N SER A 224 12.04 -32.33 -21.75
CA SER A 224 11.64 -33.30 -22.77
C SER A 224 12.66 -34.44 -22.92
N GLU A 225 13.95 -34.11 -22.92
CA GLU A 225 15.06 -35.07 -22.98
C GLU A 225 15.15 -35.90 -21.69
N THR A 226 14.91 -35.30 -20.53
CA THR A 226 14.84 -36.04 -19.25
C THR A 226 13.71 -37.06 -19.26
N ASN A 227 12.52 -36.69 -19.74
CA ASN A 227 11.38 -37.60 -19.86
C ASN A 227 11.60 -38.72 -20.89
N ALA A 228 12.37 -38.46 -21.96
CA ALA A 228 12.70 -39.46 -22.97
C ALA A 228 13.75 -40.49 -22.51
N ASN A 229 14.63 -40.11 -21.58
CA ASN A 229 15.73 -40.94 -21.06
C ASN A 229 15.41 -41.64 -19.72
N GLY A 230 14.21 -41.44 -19.17
CA GLY A 230 13.80 -41.91 -17.83
C GLY A 230 12.88 -43.14 -17.83
N GLY A 231 13.03 -44.06 -18.79
CA GLY A 231 12.22 -45.28 -18.95
C GLY A 231 12.97 -46.57 -18.61
#